data_AF-A0A428RK70-F1
#
_entry.id   AF-A0A428RK70-F1
#
_cell.length_a   1.000
_cell.length_b   1.000
_cell.length_c   1.000
_cell.angle_alpha   90.00
_cell.angle_beta   90.00
_cell.angle_gamma   90.00
#
_symmetry.space_group_name_H-M   'P 1'
#
loop_
_entity.id
_entity.type
_entity.pdbx_description
1 polymer ?
#
loop_
_entity_poly.entity_id
_entity_poly.type
_entity_poly.pdbx_seq_one_letter_code
_entity_poly.pdbx_strand_id
1 'polypeptide(L)'
;MALSYQEVKLIRDTIPALADHGERITTILYRRMLRDHPELNNYFNLINLANGRMPRALTAVILSYANNINNITELVPKLERMSHKHCSLGVMPEHYPIVAKYLIGAFAEVLGPVITPSVIDAWTKAYWILARMLAGRESQLYRSFGRWQGYRQFRIERKVEEAQDVYSIYMVPVDGQPLPTFMPGQYVS
;
A
#
# COMPACT_ATOMS: atom_id res chain seq x y z
N MET A 1 -20.93 3.71 0.16
CA MET A 1 -20.95 4.08 1.59
C MET A 1 -20.15 5.37 1.70
N ALA A 2 -20.74 6.44 2.22
CA ALA A 2 -20.09 7.74 2.36
C ALA A 2 -19.90 8.09 3.84
N LEU A 3 -18.92 8.93 4.15
CA LEU A 3 -18.77 9.51 5.48
C LEU A 3 -19.82 10.59 5.70
N SER A 4 -20.41 10.60 6.88
CA SER A 4 -21.25 11.69 7.37
C SER A 4 -20.40 12.90 7.70
N TYR A 5 -21.05 14.07 7.78
CA TYR A 5 -20.41 15.30 8.23
C TYR A 5 -19.71 15.14 9.58
N GLN A 6 -20.36 14.47 10.53
CA GLN A 6 -19.80 14.25 11.86
C GLN A 6 -18.55 13.36 11.82
N GLU A 7 -18.56 12.27 11.06
CA GLU A 7 -17.39 11.40 10.90
C GLU A 7 -16.21 12.14 10.23
N VAL A 8 -16.49 12.96 9.20
CA VAL A 8 -15.47 13.81 8.56
C VAL A 8 -14.87 14.79 9.57
N LYS A 9 -15.69 15.40 10.42
CA LYS A 9 -15.22 16.32 11.47
C LYS A 9 -14.30 15.62 12.46
N LEU A 10 -14.70 14.45 12.97
CA LEU A 10 -13.88 13.65 13.89
C LEU A 10 -12.51 13.27 13.29
N ILE A 11 -12.49 12.89 12.00
CA ILE A 11 -11.24 12.60 11.28
C ILE A 11 -10.37 13.85 11.20
N ARG A 12 -10.93 15.00 10.82
CA ARG A 12 -10.18 16.27 10.72
C ARG A 12 -9.61 16.73 12.06
N ASP A 13 -10.40 16.65 13.12
CA ASP A 13 -9.99 17.06 14.47
C ASP A 13 -8.84 16.20 15.01
N THR A 14 -8.63 14.99 14.45
CA THR A 14 -7.53 14.10 14.82
C THR A 14 -6.31 14.15 13.90
N ILE A 15 -6.34 14.94 12.81
CA ILE A 15 -5.21 15.11 11.89
C ILE A 15 -3.96 15.65 12.60
N PRO A 16 -4.02 16.68 13.48
CA PRO A 16 -2.82 17.20 14.13
C PRO A 16 -2.10 16.13 14.98
N ALA A 17 -2.86 15.36 15.77
CA ALA A 17 -2.31 14.28 16.58
C ALA A 17 -1.70 13.16 15.71
N LEU A 18 -2.30 12.86 14.56
CA LEU A 18 -1.73 11.92 13.58
C LEU A 18 -0.49 12.47 12.88
N ALA A 19 -0.37 13.78 12.67
CA ALA A 19 0.82 14.38 12.09
C ALA A 19 2.01 14.24 13.06
N ASP A 20 1.78 14.48 14.35
CA ASP A 20 2.82 14.41 15.39
C ASP A 20 3.24 12.97 15.71
N HIS A 21 2.32 12.01 15.58
CA HIS A 21 2.55 10.62 16.00
C HIS A 21 2.52 9.59 14.86
N GLY A 22 2.34 10.04 13.62
CA GLY A 22 2.03 9.18 12.50
C GLY A 22 3.11 8.15 12.17
N GLU A 23 4.39 8.51 12.28
CA GLU A 23 5.50 7.56 12.07
C GLU A 23 5.56 6.49 13.16
N ARG A 24 5.28 6.86 14.42
CA ARG A 24 5.21 5.91 15.53
C ARG A 24 4.08 4.90 15.33
N ILE A 25 2.92 5.39 14.88
CA ILE A 25 1.74 4.56 14.58
C ILE A 25 2.08 3.53 13.50
N THR A 26 2.60 3.98 12.35
CA THR A 26 2.89 3.07 11.23
C THR A 26 4.03 2.11 11.57
N THR A 27 4.99 2.52 12.40
CA THR A 27 6.02 1.63 12.95
C THR A 27 5.43 0.52 13.82
N ILE A 28 4.49 0.84 14.72
CA ILE A 28 3.82 -0.15 15.58
C ILE A 28 2.98 -1.11 14.73
N LEU A 29 2.25 -0.58 13.75
CA LEU A 29 1.51 -1.38 12.76
C LEU A 29 2.43 -2.42 12.12
N TYR A 30 3.51 -2.00 11.45
CA TYR A 30 4.36 -2.94 10.72
C TYR A 30 5.00 -3.96 11.66
N ARG A 31 5.49 -3.54 12.82
CA ARG A 31 6.10 -4.44 13.80
C ARG A 31 5.15 -5.54 14.23
N ARG A 32 3.91 -5.19 14.61
CA ARG A 32 2.92 -6.16 15.08
C ARG A 32 2.40 -7.04 13.96
N MET A 33 2.10 -6.43 12.81
CA MET A 33 1.61 -7.14 11.64
C MET A 33 2.63 -8.19 11.18
N LEU A 34 3.90 -7.83 11.04
CA LEU A 34 4.92 -8.78 10.53
C LEU A 34 5.37 -9.81 11.58
N ARG A 35 5.15 -9.55 12.86
CA ARG A 35 5.32 -10.55 13.92
C ARG A 35 4.21 -11.60 13.85
N ASP A 36 2.97 -11.16 13.69
CA ASP A 36 1.80 -12.04 13.72
C ASP A 36 1.53 -12.69 12.34
N HIS A 37 2.03 -12.08 11.27
CA HIS A 37 1.94 -12.52 9.87
C HIS A 37 3.33 -12.50 9.20
N PRO A 38 4.25 -13.40 9.59
CA PRO A 38 5.60 -13.45 9.04
C PRO A 38 5.64 -13.73 7.54
N GLU A 39 4.60 -14.35 6.97
CA GLU A 39 4.43 -14.58 5.54
C GLU A 39 4.45 -13.27 4.72
N LEU A 40 4.03 -12.16 5.34
CA LEU A 40 3.98 -10.86 4.68
C LEU A 40 5.37 -10.24 4.46
N ASN A 41 6.44 -10.74 5.08
CA ASN A 41 7.80 -10.24 4.86
C ASN A 41 8.21 -10.29 3.38
N ASN A 42 7.64 -11.20 2.59
CA ASN A 42 7.90 -11.30 1.15
C ASN A 42 7.34 -10.13 0.32
N TYR A 43 6.42 -9.35 0.88
CA TYR A 43 5.81 -8.19 0.20
C TYR A 43 6.51 -6.87 0.55
N PHE A 44 7.30 -6.85 1.63
CA PHE A 44 7.86 -5.64 2.21
C PHE A 44 9.38 -5.58 2.05
N ASN A 45 9.87 -4.41 1.67
CA ASN A 45 11.30 -4.15 1.66
C ASN A 45 11.80 -3.91 3.10
N LEU A 46 12.51 -4.90 3.65
CA LEU A 46 13.03 -4.89 5.03
C LEU A 46 13.98 -3.72 5.31
N ILE A 47 14.76 -3.28 4.31
CA ILE A 47 15.68 -2.14 4.45
C ILE A 47 14.87 -0.84 4.63
N ASN A 48 13.83 -0.64 3.81
CA ASN A 48 12.94 0.51 3.91
C ASN A 48 12.08 0.50 5.19
N LEU A 49 11.83 -0.69 5.74
CA LEU A 49 11.20 -0.84 7.04
C LEU A 49 12.17 -0.42 8.16
N ALA A 50 13.40 -0.94 8.14
CA ALA A 50 14.43 -0.66 9.15
C ALA A 50 14.82 0.82 9.21
N ASN A 51 14.89 1.51 8.06
CA ASN A 51 15.24 2.93 7.99
C ASN A 51 14.04 3.90 8.13
N GLY A 52 12.85 3.38 8.43
CA GLY A 52 11.63 4.17 8.65
C GLY A 52 11.04 4.83 7.39
N ARG A 53 11.58 4.59 6.19
CA ARG A 53 11.06 5.18 4.94
C ARG A 53 9.65 4.68 4.64
N MET A 54 9.38 3.40 4.86
CA MET A 54 8.08 2.79 4.62
C MET A 54 7.01 3.27 5.62
N PRO A 55 7.24 3.26 6.95
CA PRO A 55 6.37 3.91 7.92
C PRO A 55 5.98 5.34 7.53
N ARG A 56 6.97 6.19 7.21
CA ARG A 56 6.73 7.59 6.79
C ARG A 56 5.90 7.70 5.52
N ALA A 57 6.13 6.84 4.53
CA ALA A 57 5.35 6.82 3.30
C ALA A 57 3.88 6.50 3.54
N LEU A 58 3.58 5.50 4.39
CA LEU A 58 2.20 5.15 4.75
C LEU A 58 1.54 6.28 5.55
N THR A 59 2.25 6.89 6.50
CA THR A 59 1.78 8.07 7.24
C THR A 59 1.41 9.21 6.30
N ALA A 60 2.26 9.51 5.32
CA ALA A 60 2.00 10.55 4.32
C ALA A 60 0.78 10.24 3.44
N VAL A 61 0.49 8.96 3.16
CA VAL A 61 -0.75 8.57 2.46
C VAL A 61 -1.97 8.83 3.34
N ILE A 62 -1.94 8.40 4.61
CA ILE A 62 -3.04 8.57 5.57
C ILE A 62 -3.37 10.06 5.76
N LEU A 63 -2.35 10.89 6.02
CA LEU A 63 -2.52 12.34 6.20
C LEU A 63 -3.04 13.01 4.92
N SER A 64 -2.51 12.64 3.76
CA SER A 64 -2.98 13.15 2.48
C SER A 64 -4.45 12.79 2.22
N TYR A 65 -4.86 11.58 2.59
CA TYR A 65 -6.23 11.13 2.48
C TYR A 65 -7.16 11.89 3.42
N ALA A 66 -6.78 12.02 4.69
CA ALA A 66 -7.57 12.73 5.70
C ALA A 66 -7.76 14.22 5.37
N ASN A 67 -6.71 14.89 4.89
CA ASN A 67 -6.78 16.29 4.47
C ASN A 67 -7.69 16.51 3.24
N ASN A 68 -7.81 15.50 2.37
CA ASN A 68 -8.58 15.58 1.12
C ASN A 68 -9.85 14.73 1.16
N ILE A 69 -10.37 14.41 2.35
CA ILE A 69 -11.47 13.45 2.51
C ILE A 69 -12.79 13.86 1.82
N ASN A 70 -12.97 15.17 1.56
CA ASN A 70 -14.08 15.72 0.79
C ASN A 70 -13.74 15.98 -0.70
N ASN A 71 -12.46 15.89 -1.09
CA ASN A 71 -11.99 16.16 -2.44
C ASN A 71 -10.99 15.08 -2.89
N ILE A 72 -11.50 13.86 -3.06
CA ILE A 72 -10.66 12.69 -3.31
C ILE A 72 -10.02 12.66 -4.70
N THR A 73 -10.52 13.47 -5.64
CA THR A 73 -10.02 13.53 -7.01
C THR A 73 -8.55 13.93 -7.07
N GLU A 74 -8.09 14.78 -6.15
CA GLU A 74 -6.68 15.18 -6.02
C GLU A 74 -5.75 14.00 -5.70
N LEU A 75 -6.28 12.93 -5.10
CA LEU A 75 -5.51 11.75 -4.75
C LEU A 75 -5.45 10.73 -5.88
N VAL A 76 -6.27 10.85 -6.92
CA VAL A 76 -6.38 9.85 -8.00
C VAL A 76 -5.02 9.51 -8.60
N PRO A 77 -4.13 10.47 -8.97
CA PRO A 77 -2.83 10.12 -9.52
C PRO A 77 -1.94 9.34 -8.54
N LYS A 78 -2.07 9.59 -7.24
CA LYS A 78 -1.31 8.90 -6.19
C LYS A 78 -1.86 7.49 -5.96
N LEU A 79 -3.18 7.34 -5.89
CA LEU A 79 -3.85 6.05 -5.73
C LEU A 79 -3.61 5.15 -6.94
N GLU A 80 -3.59 5.70 -8.16
CA GLU A 80 -3.27 4.95 -9.37
C GLU A 80 -1.86 4.35 -9.32
N ARG A 81 -0.86 5.16 -8.93
CA ARG A 81 0.52 4.67 -8.74
C ARG A 81 0.59 3.59 -7.65
N MET A 82 -0.15 3.75 -6.56
CA MET A 82 -0.23 2.75 -5.49
C MET A 82 -0.83 1.44 -5.99
N SER A 83 -1.96 1.48 -6.72
CA SER A 83 -2.59 0.29 -7.29
C SER A 83 -1.67 -0.46 -8.24
N HIS A 84 -0.92 0.24 -9.10
CA HIS A 84 0.11 -0.41 -9.94
C HIS A 84 1.19 -1.10 -9.11
N LYS A 85 1.69 -0.46 -8.05
CA LYS A 85 2.71 -1.07 -7.19
C LYS A 85 2.15 -2.28 -6.42
N HIS A 86 0.92 -2.19 -5.92
CA HIS A 86 0.22 -3.27 -5.24
C HIS A 86 0.05 -4.48 -6.17
N CYS A 87 -0.41 -4.28 -7.40
CA CYS A 87 -0.53 -5.36 -8.37
C CYS A 87 0.82 -5.98 -8.74
N SER A 88 1.87 -5.17 -8.88
CA SER A 88 3.22 -5.66 -9.14
C SER A 88 3.78 -6.50 -7.98
N LEU A 89 3.30 -6.30 -6.76
CA LEU A 89 3.64 -7.10 -5.57
C LEU A 89 2.67 -8.27 -5.33
N GLY A 90 1.60 -8.40 -6.11
CA GLY A 90 0.59 -9.45 -5.90
C GLY A 90 -0.30 -9.22 -4.67
N VAL A 91 -0.57 -7.96 -4.29
CA VAL A 91 -1.50 -7.64 -3.19
C VAL A 91 -2.92 -8.05 -3.56
N MET A 92 -3.59 -8.77 -2.67
CA MET A 92 -4.96 -9.28 -2.84
C MET A 92 -5.95 -8.63 -1.86
N PRO A 93 -7.27 -8.66 -2.16
CA PRO A 93 -8.30 -8.09 -1.29
C PRO A 93 -8.26 -8.60 0.16
N GLU A 94 -7.86 -9.85 0.36
CA GLU A 94 -7.70 -10.50 1.68
C GLU A 94 -6.60 -9.91 2.56
N HIS A 95 -5.66 -9.14 2.00
CA HIS A 95 -4.62 -8.45 2.78
C HIS A 95 -5.16 -7.18 3.47
N TYR A 96 -6.20 -6.54 2.93
CA TYR A 96 -6.75 -5.31 3.51
C TYR A 96 -7.34 -5.50 4.92
N PRO A 97 -8.10 -6.56 5.24
CA PRO A 97 -8.51 -6.84 6.61
C PRO A 97 -7.34 -6.92 7.61
N ILE A 98 -6.22 -7.52 7.21
CA ILE A 98 -5.02 -7.67 8.05
C ILE A 98 -4.46 -6.29 8.39
N VAL A 99 -4.20 -5.47 7.37
CA VAL A 99 -3.69 -4.10 7.55
C VAL A 99 -4.66 -3.26 8.41
N ALA A 100 -5.98 -3.41 8.22
CA ALA A 100 -6.99 -2.71 9.00
C ALA A 100 -6.85 -2.98 10.51
N LYS A 101 -6.76 -4.27 10.87
CA LYS A 101 -6.64 -4.70 12.27
C LYS A 101 -5.45 -4.03 12.97
N TYR A 102 -4.28 -4.07 12.34
CA TYR A 102 -3.07 -3.51 12.96
C TYR A 102 -3.04 -1.98 12.91
N LEU A 103 -3.64 -1.35 11.90
CA LEU A 103 -3.63 0.11 11.76
C LEU A 103 -4.53 0.75 12.81
N ILE A 104 -5.78 0.27 12.89
CA ILE A 104 -6.76 0.77 13.86
C ILE A 104 -6.30 0.45 15.29
N GLY A 105 -5.71 -0.73 15.52
CA GLY A 105 -5.10 -1.06 16.82
C GLY A 105 -3.93 -0.14 17.19
N ALA A 106 -3.12 0.28 16.22
CA ALA A 106 -2.02 1.23 16.46
C ALA A 106 -2.53 2.65 16.74
N PHE A 107 -3.64 3.08 16.13
CA PHE A 107 -4.28 4.35 16.47
C PHE A 107 -4.73 4.37 17.94
N ALA A 108 -5.41 3.30 18.38
CA ALA A 108 -5.90 3.17 19.76
C ALA A 108 -4.77 3.30 20.81
N GLU A 109 -3.64 2.66 20.56
CA GLU A 109 -2.49 2.67 21.47
C GLU A 109 -1.77 4.01 21.52
N VAL A 110 -1.55 4.65 20.37
CA VAL A 110 -0.69 5.84 20.30
C VAL A 110 -1.47 7.11 20.62
N LEU A 111 -2.72 7.20 20.19
CA LEU A 111 -3.55 8.40 20.42
C LEU A 111 -4.29 8.36 21.76
N GLY A 112 -4.34 7.19 22.43
CA GLY A 112 -4.80 7.05 23.81
C GLY A 112 -6.18 7.67 24.06
N PRO A 113 -6.36 8.55 25.06
CA PRO A 113 -7.67 9.12 25.39
C PRO A 113 -8.26 10.04 24.32
N VAL A 114 -7.46 10.48 23.33
CA VAL A 114 -7.93 11.32 22.21
C VAL A 114 -8.80 10.51 21.25
N ILE A 115 -8.63 9.19 21.19
CA ILE A 115 -9.35 8.34 20.26
C ILE A 115 -10.55 7.64 20.92
N THR A 116 -11.69 8.34 20.93
CA THR A 116 -12.97 7.80 21.39
C THR A 116 -13.49 6.69 20.46
N PRO A 117 -14.43 5.83 20.90
CA PRO A 117 -15.04 4.83 20.03
C PRO A 117 -15.60 5.41 18.71
N SER A 118 -16.23 6.58 18.78
CA SER A 118 -16.73 7.28 17.59
C SER A 118 -15.64 7.70 16.60
N VAL A 119 -14.45 8.07 17.09
CA VAL A 119 -13.29 8.38 16.23
C VAL A 119 -12.76 7.09 15.60
N ILE A 120 -12.68 5.98 16.35
CA ILE A 120 -12.29 4.67 15.81
C ILE A 120 -13.23 4.24 14.69
N ASP A 121 -14.54 4.37 14.90
CA ASP A 121 -15.55 4.02 13.90
C ASP A 121 -15.41 4.87 12.63
N ALA A 122 -15.21 6.18 12.80
CA ALA A 122 -15.00 7.10 11.68
C ALA A 122 -13.74 6.72 10.86
N TRP A 123 -12.61 6.46 11.53
CA TRP A 123 -11.38 6.03 10.86
C TRP A 123 -11.49 4.65 10.23
N THR A 124 -12.18 3.71 10.88
CA THR A 124 -12.44 2.38 10.32
C THR A 124 -13.25 2.48 9.04
N LYS A 125 -14.28 3.32 9.03
CA LYS A 125 -15.09 3.57 7.83
C LYS A 125 -14.28 4.26 6.72
N ALA A 126 -13.47 5.25 7.07
CA ALA A 126 -12.59 5.95 6.13
C ALA A 126 -11.54 4.99 5.50
N TYR A 127 -10.94 4.14 6.32
CA TYR A 127 -10.06 3.06 5.85
C TYR A 127 -10.76 2.18 4.81
N TRP A 128 -11.96 1.70 5.12
CA TRP A 128 -12.68 0.80 4.21
C TRP A 128 -13.13 1.46 2.92
N ILE A 129 -13.41 2.77 2.93
CA ILE A 129 -13.68 3.53 1.70
C ILE A 129 -12.44 3.50 0.80
N LEU A 130 -11.27 3.87 1.34
CA LEU A 130 -10.02 3.88 0.58
C LEU A 130 -9.62 2.47 0.11
N ALA A 131 -9.72 1.47 1.00
CA ALA A 131 -9.41 0.07 0.70
C ALA A 131 -10.26 -0.47 -0.46
N ARG A 132 -11.56 -0.16 -0.49
CA ARG A 132 -12.45 -0.57 -1.58
C ARG A 132 -12.11 0.11 -2.90
N MET A 133 -11.71 1.38 -2.87
CA MET A 133 -11.27 2.09 -4.08
C MET A 133 -10.01 1.45 -4.67
N LEU A 134 -9.01 1.21 -3.82
CA LEU A 134 -7.76 0.56 -4.24
C LEU A 134 -8.00 -0.87 -4.72
N ALA A 135 -8.69 -1.70 -3.94
CA ALA A 135 -9.00 -3.09 -4.31
C ALA A 135 -9.84 -3.17 -5.60
N GLY A 136 -10.78 -2.23 -5.79
CA GLY A 136 -11.55 -2.12 -7.02
C GLY A 136 -10.69 -1.80 -8.24
N ARG A 137 -9.76 -0.84 -8.11
CA ARG A 137 -8.83 -0.48 -9.18
C ARG A 137 -7.82 -1.61 -9.46
N GLU A 138 -7.26 -2.21 -8.43
CA GLU A 138 -6.35 -3.37 -8.51
C GLU A 138 -7.01 -4.54 -9.22
N SER A 139 -8.28 -4.82 -8.93
CA SER A 139 -9.04 -5.85 -9.61
C SER A 139 -9.20 -5.59 -11.11
N GLN A 140 -9.32 -4.32 -11.52
CA GLN A 140 -9.33 -3.94 -12.95
C GLN A 140 -7.96 -4.16 -13.59
N LEU A 141 -6.88 -3.79 -12.89
CA LEU A 141 -5.51 -4.00 -13.36
C LEU A 141 -5.21 -5.50 -13.51
N TYR A 142 -5.53 -6.33 -12.52
CA TYR A 142 -5.33 -7.78 -12.62
C TYR A 142 -6.08 -8.40 -13.80
N ARG A 143 -7.31 -7.96 -14.09
CA ARG A 143 -8.05 -8.42 -15.28
C ARG A 143 -7.36 -8.04 -16.59
N SER A 144 -6.60 -6.95 -16.61
CA SER A 144 -5.84 -6.50 -17.79
C SER A 144 -4.55 -7.30 -18.04
N PHE A 145 -4.07 -8.07 -17.06
CA PHE A 145 -2.83 -8.85 -17.18
C PHE A 145 -2.96 -10.09 -18.08
N GLY A 146 -4.17 -10.38 -18.58
CA GLY A 146 -4.42 -11.51 -19.46
C GLY A 146 -4.26 -12.84 -18.72
N ARG A 147 -3.61 -13.81 -19.38
CA ARG A 147 -3.47 -15.19 -18.88
C ARG A 147 -2.41 -15.35 -17.79
N TRP A 148 -1.47 -14.42 -17.69
CA TRP A 148 -0.41 -14.47 -16.69
C TRP A 148 -0.88 -13.75 -15.42
N GLN A 149 -1.02 -14.52 -14.33
CA GLN A 149 -1.33 -14.02 -13.00
C GLN A 149 -0.24 -14.47 -12.02
N GLY A 150 0.18 -13.58 -11.12
CA GLY A 150 1.22 -13.87 -10.13
C GLY A 150 2.64 -13.95 -10.70
N TYR A 151 3.53 -14.64 -10.00
CA TYR A 151 4.93 -14.79 -10.41
C TYR A 151 5.08 -15.81 -11.55
N ARG A 152 6.02 -15.54 -12.45
CA ARG A 152 6.40 -16.45 -13.55
C ARG A 152 7.89 -16.67 -13.52
N GLN A 153 8.31 -17.89 -13.83
CA GLN A 153 9.72 -18.26 -13.82
C GLN A 153 10.42 -17.76 -15.08
N PHE A 154 11.55 -17.08 -14.88
CA PHE A 154 12.43 -16.61 -15.94
C PHE A 154 13.83 -17.19 -15.73
N ARG A 155 14.53 -17.47 -16.83
CA ARG A 155 15.97 -17.73 -16.82
C ARG A 155 16.73 -16.50 -17.30
N ILE A 156 17.90 -16.25 -16.73
CA ILE A 156 18.82 -15.24 -17.23
C ILE A 156 19.44 -15.79 -18.52
N GLU A 157 19.21 -15.09 -19.63
CA GLU A 157 19.80 -15.44 -20.92
C GLU A 157 21.13 -14.74 -21.12
N ARG A 158 21.22 -13.47 -20.71
CA ARG A 158 22.43 -12.67 -20.87
C ARG A 158 22.55 -11.65 -19.75
N LYS A 159 23.78 -11.43 -19.30
CA LYS A 159 24.16 -10.34 -18.39
C LYS A 159 25.26 -9.53 -19.08
N VAL A 160 25.10 -8.21 -19.16
CA VAL A 160 26.09 -7.29 -19.74
C VAL A 160 26.42 -6.22 -18.74
N GLU A 161 27.70 -5.92 -18.58
CA GLU A 161 28.18 -4.75 -17.86
C GLU A 161 28.14 -3.56 -18.79
N GLU A 162 27.30 -2.57 -18.47
CA GLU A 162 27.16 -1.34 -19.26
C GLU A 162 28.09 -0.23 -18.73
N ALA A 163 28.35 -0.25 -17.42
CA ALA A 163 29.26 0.64 -16.71
C ALA A 163 29.63 0.04 -15.35
N GLN A 164 30.52 0.71 -14.61
CA GLN A 164 30.88 0.33 -13.25
C GLN A 164 29.61 0.18 -12.39
N ASP A 165 29.40 -1.02 -11.83
CA ASP A 165 28.26 -1.40 -11.00
C ASP A 165 26.86 -1.31 -11.69
N VAL A 166 26.81 -1.21 -13.02
CA VAL A 166 25.55 -1.17 -13.80
C VAL A 166 25.51 -2.32 -14.80
N TYR A 167 24.50 -3.18 -14.68
CA TYR A 167 24.33 -4.35 -15.52
C TYR A 167 22.97 -4.42 -16.20
N SER A 168 22.95 -4.71 -17.51
CA SER A 168 21.76 -5.14 -18.23
C SER A 168 21.55 -6.64 -18.05
N ILE A 169 20.37 -7.03 -17.54
CA ILE A 169 19.96 -8.44 -17.38
C ILE A 169 18.84 -8.75 -18.36
N TYR A 170 19.12 -9.62 -19.32
CA TYR A 170 18.15 -10.10 -20.29
C TYR A 170 17.58 -11.43 -19.84
N MET A 171 16.26 -11.49 -19.72
CA MET A 171 15.53 -12.62 -19.16
C MET A 171 14.54 -13.15 -20.18
N VAL A 172 14.36 -14.47 -20.18
CA VAL A 172 13.37 -15.15 -21.03
C VAL A 172 12.53 -16.12 -20.20
N PRO A 173 11.23 -16.27 -20.49
CA PRO A 173 10.36 -17.12 -19.69
C PRO A 173 10.73 -18.59 -19.89
N VAL A 174 10.75 -19.36 -18.81
CA VAL A 174 11.14 -20.79 -18.83
C VAL A 174 10.14 -21.63 -19.62
N ASP A 175 8.86 -21.27 -19.56
CA ASP A 175 7.76 -21.96 -20.24
C ASP A 175 7.67 -21.69 -21.77
N GLY A 176 8.53 -20.81 -22.30
CA GLY A 176 8.56 -20.42 -23.71
C GLY A 176 7.31 -19.66 -24.21
N GLN A 177 6.34 -19.34 -23.36
CA GLN A 177 5.12 -18.64 -23.79
C GLN A 177 5.41 -17.15 -24.05
N PRO A 178 4.68 -16.49 -24.95
CA PRO A 178 4.89 -15.07 -25.24
C PRO A 178 4.70 -14.18 -24.00
N LEU A 179 5.39 -13.04 -24.01
CA LEU A 179 5.23 -11.99 -23.00
C LEU A 179 4.11 -11.03 -23.43
N PRO A 180 3.36 -10.46 -22.48
CA PRO A 180 2.45 -9.36 -22.78
C PRO A 180 3.24 -8.14 -23.29
N THR A 181 2.57 -7.28 -24.05
CA THR A 181 3.14 -5.98 -24.42
C THR A 181 3.20 -5.05 -23.21
N PHE A 182 4.10 -4.06 -23.25
CA PHE A 182 4.25 -3.05 -22.21
C PHE A 182 4.41 -1.67 -22.84
N MET A 183 4.12 -0.63 -22.06
CA MET A 183 4.37 0.77 -22.43
C MET A 183 5.72 1.24 -21.89
N PRO A 184 6.47 2.08 -22.63
CA PRO A 184 7.69 2.70 -22.12
C PRO A 184 7.45 3.40 -20.77
N GLY A 185 8.28 3.10 -19.78
CA GLY A 185 8.17 3.63 -18.41
C GLY A 185 7.48 2.69 -17.41
N GLN A 186 6.91 1.56 -17.85
CA GLN A 186 6.47 0.48 -16.95
C GLN A 186 7.65 -0.30 -16.36
N TYR A 187 7.38 -1.08 -15.31
CA TYR A 187 8.37 -1.86 -14.57
C TYR A 187 7.82 -3.23 -14.16
N VAL A 188 8.73 -4.12 -13.76
CA VAL A 188 8.44 -5.41 -13.11
C VAL A 188 8.97 -5.38 -11.67
N SER A 189 8.43 -6.24 -10.77
CA SER A 189 9.00 -6.46 -9.43
C SER A 189 9.64 -7.84 -9.34
#